data_AF-A0A2E5JK73-F1
#
_entry.id   AF-A0A2E5JK73-F1
#
_cell.length_a   1.000
_cell.length_b   1.000
_cell.length_c   1.000
_cell.angle_alpha   90.00
_cell.angle_beta   90.00
_cell.angle_gamma   90.00
#
_symmetry.space_group_name_H-M   'P 1'
#
loop_
_entity.id
_entity.type
_entity.pdbx_description
1 polymer ?
#
loop_
_entity_poly.entity_id
_entity_poly.type
_entity_poly.pdbx_seq_one_letter_code
_entity_poly.pdbx_strand_id
1 'polypeptide(L)'
;MRVSRRLLAALVLLLSVSPLWANLPDEVNHPPYRVAHEQSQEQTRSRQANLEQANDAQEQATRNLQELKDRKQQLESERASGVSDQQRLENEIRALEQAIANERSSIDSAEQEQRAVSGQREVVLRERDGVARELNAARSRLQNLNNELSLRIADRDRAAERLQGAQNQAGRLARELEQTTNELSAAERELDRLEREGRQAQQAIPVLEREVVQNERRKEQASEQVRSARLEVAKAKRELEPAQAELNAAKADLAEAERLYAPIEGQIRDLSTKIAKAERAKTKLETEISDLERQYAAANATRVQLENEIKQKEDQLNAANARLPQLNASITSNTNSREAKNNQVITLGERLTELRAGPQNPATQREITSIMGQRRDLLREVAQLDREIAKEQSEKDGFVTLIASLNSELPALRTRLSQTAPRGEEILIAIKAKKLEVKSIDQEIKVDRQSIASLQTQSQALRNRVQIAGVRVQNANNTVSAINTRITSAERSAEQGLARVQELSREIAAANTQIERNQRTMDENRRRIVQLRPARDQLASRASTLARGLDSVERDIRVQENEVSRMQATVSQ
;
A
#
# COMPACT_ATOMS: atom_id res chain seq x y z
N MET A 1 -106.54 -56.16 75.82
CA MET A 1 -108.03 -56.12 75.70
C MET A 1 -108.66 -56.65 77.00
N ARG A 2 -109.97 -56.38 77.18
CA ARG A 2 -111.04 -57.07 77.95
C ARG A 2 -110.65 -58.20 78.97
N VAL A 3 -111.07 -58.21 80.25
CA VAL A 3 -112.45 -58.22 80.86
C VAL A 3 -113.10 -59.62 80.72
N SER A 4 -113.71 -60.31 81.72
CA SER A 4 -114.22 -60.05 83.11
C SER A 4 -114.32 -61.39 83.92
N ARG A 5 -114.46 -61.55 85.26
CA ARG A 5 -114.95 -60.76 86.44
C ARG A 5 -116.48 -60.88 86.77
N ARG A 6 -116.86 -61.03 88.08
CA ARG A 6 -118.22 -60.89 88.76
C ARG A 6 -118.89 -62.21 89.27
N LEU A 7 -119.72 -62.32 90.34
CA LEU A 7 -120.26 -61.49 91.49
C LEU A 7 -120.64 -62.48 92.66
N LEU A 8 -120.50 -62.23 93.98
CA LEU A 8 -121.37 -61.56 95.01
C LEU A 8 -122.87 -61.96 95.08
N ALA A 9 -123.64 -61.90 96.19
CA ALA A 9 -123.50 -61.88 97.70
C ALA A 9 -124.95 -61.81 98.34
N ALA A 10 -125.31 -61.70 99.64
CA ALA A 10 -124.70 -61.53 100.98
C ALA A 10 -125.59 -62.29 102.06
N LEU A 11 -125.99 -61.92 103.31
CA LEU A 11 -125.92 -60.76 104.26
C LEU A 11 -126.37 -61.21 105.72
N VAL A 12 -126.81 -60.29 106.61
CA VAL A 12 -127.57 -60.44 107.91
C VAL A 12 -126.75 -60.37 109.26
N LEU A 13 -127.43 -60.17 110.41
CA LEU A 13 -127.11 -59.30 111.60
C LEU A 13 -127.93 -59.76 112.89
N LEU A 14 -127.81 -59.36 114.20
CA LEU A 14 -126.90 -58.53 115.07
C LEU A 14 -127.27 -58.61 116.62
N LEU A 15 -126.32 -58.30 117.56
CA LEU A 15 -126.46 -57.71 118.96
C LEU A 15 -127.16 -58.46 120.16
N SER A 16 -127.11 -58.08 121.47
CA SER A 16 -126.02 -57.57 122.41
C SER A 16 -126.42 -57.27 123.91
N VAL A 17 -125.48 -57.46 124.89
CA VAL A 17 -125.11 -56.56 126.07
C VAL A 17 -125.84 -56.49 127.48
N SER A 18 -125.10 -56.87 128.56
CA SER A 18 -124.86 -56.28 129.95
C SER A 18 -125.93 -56.23 131.14
N PRO A 19 -125.75 -55.58 132.35
CA PRO A 19 -125.53 -56.29 133.67
C PRO A 19 -126.05 -55.70 135.09
N LEU A 20 -125.74 -56.38 136.24
CA LEU A 20 -125.53 -55.92 137.69
C LEU A 20 -126.63 -55.89 138.85
N TRP A 21 -126.35 -56.57 140.00
CA TRP A 21 -126.66 -56.37 141.48
C TRP A 21 -128.08 -56.62 142.16
N ALA A 22 -128.26 -56.41 143.50
CA ALA A 22 -129.16 -57.22 144.42
C ALA A 22 -129.78 -56.56 145.73
N ASN A 23 -130.57 -57.35 146.53
CA ASN A 23 -131.04 -57.26 147.98
C ASN A 23 -132.55 -57.02 148.42
N LEU A 24 -132.90 -57.25 149.72
CA LEU A 24 -134.23 -57.44 150.44
C LEU A 24 -134.94 -56.15 151.04
N PRO A 25 -135.96 -56.10 151.98
CA PRO A 25 -137.11 -56.98 152.47
C PRO A 25 -138.53 -56.30 152.82
N ASP A 26 -139.57 -57.12 153.15
CA ASP A 26 -140.69 -57.08 154.19
C ASP A 26 -141.91 -56.08 154.40
N GLU A 27 -143.01 -56.68 154.99
CA GLU A 27 -144.14 -56.22 155.89
C GLU A 27 -145.57 -55.63 155.48
N VAL A 28 -146.67 -56.39 155.84
CA VAL A 28 -147.88 -56.04 156.70
C VAL A 28 -149.28 -55.46 156.21
N ASN A 29 -150.37 -56.24 156.51
CA ASN A 29 -151.77 -55.92 157.02
C ASN A 29 -153.14 -55.98 156.24
N HIS A 30 -154.11 -56.76 156.83
CA HIS A 30 -155.62 -56.64 156.96
C HIS A 30 -156.60 -56.44 155.75
N PRO A 31 -157.97 -56.64 155.85
CA PRO A 31 -158.89 -57.41 156.75
C PRO A 31 -160.04 -58.21 155.98
N PRO A 32 -161.20 -58.67 156.53
CA PRO A 32 -161.48 -59.64 157.64
C PRO A 32 -162.67 -60.67 157.40
N TYR A 33 -163.08 -61.42 158.46
CA TYR A 33 -164.32 -62.26 158.66
C TYR A 33 -164.44 -63.60 157.89
N ARG A 34 -164.39 -64.79 158.54
CA ARG A 34 -165.40 -65.57 159.35
C ARG A 34 -166.12 -66.66 158.52
N VAL A 35 -166.47 -67.85 159.04
CA VAL A 35 -166.03 -68.54 160.27
C VAL A 35 -166.28 -70.07 160.18
N ALA A 36 -165.39 -70.85 160.80
CA ALA A 36 -165.56 -72.18 161.42
C ALA A 36 -166.21 -73.40 160.68
N HIS A 37 -165.67 -74.56 161.08
CA HIS A 37 -166.36 -75.83 161.34
C HIS A 37 -166.70 -76.80 160.19
N GLU A 38 -166.78 -78.07 160.59
CA GLU A 38 -167.34 -79.22 159.86
C GLU A 38 -166.75 -79.44 158.45
N GLN A 39 -165.50 -79.88 158.27
CA GLN A 39 -164.56 -80.66 159.10
C GLN A 39 -165.14 -81.95 159.72
N SER A 40 -164.78 -83.08 159.11
CA SER A 40 -165.48 -84.36 159.20
C SER A 40 -166.90 -84.32 158.62
N GLN A 41 -167.38 -85.31 157.88
CA GLN A 41 -166.77 -86.59 157.49
C GLN A 41 -166.56 -86.63 155.97
N GLU A 42 -165.37 -86.83 155.38
CA GLU A 42 -164.29 -87.79 155.72
C GLU A 42 -164.89 -89.21 155.87
N GLN A 43 -164.74 -90.15 154.96
CA GLN A 43 -163.46 -90.58 154.36
C GLN A 43 -163.59 -91.12 152.90
N THR A 44 -164.77 -91.06 152.27
CA THR A 44 -165.07 -91.87 151.07
C THR A 44 -164.71 -91.24 149.72
N ARG A 45 -164.97 -89.95 149.48
CA ARG A 45 -164.78 -89.35 148.14
C ARG A 45 -163.32 -89.13 147.72
N SER A 46 -162.39 -88.99 148.67
CA SER A 46 -160.96 -88.79 148.38
C SER A 46 -160.24 -90.00 147.77
N ARG A 47 -160.85 -91.20 147.81
CA ARG A 47 -160.29 -92.38 147.14
C ARG A 47 -160.62 -92.50 145.65
N GLN A 48 -161.66 -91.81 145.16
CA GLN A 48 -162.10 -91.98 143.78
C GLN A 48 -161.27 -91.15 142.79
N ALA A 49 -160.96 -89.89 143.12
CA ALA A 49 -160.14 -89.01 142.25
C ALA A 49 -158.68 -89.51 142.07
N ASN A 50 -158.09 -90.08 143.12
CA ASN A 50 -156.68 -90.52 143.09
C ASN A 50 -156.43 -91.77 142.24
N LEU A 51 -157.48 -92.43 141.73
CA LEU A 51 -157.35 -93.63 140.89
C LEU A 51 -157.40 -93.30 139.39
N GLU A 52 -158.13 -92.27 138.98
CA GLU A 52 -158.10 -91.77 137.59
C GLU A 52 -156.74 -91.12 137.29
N GLN A 53 -156.20 -90.33 138.22
CA GLN A 53 -154.91 -89.65 138.06
C GLN A 53 -153.70 -90.61 137.98
N ALA A 54 -153.86 -91.89 138.34
CA ALA A 54 -152.83 -92.92 138.19
C ALA A 54 -152.75 -93.48 136.76
N ASN A 55 -153.86 -93.49 136.01
CA ASN A 55 -153.92 -94.08 134.67
C ASN A 55 -153.22 -93.17 133.63
N ASP A 56 -153.47 -91.86 133.67
CA ASP A 56 -152.88 -90.88 132.72
C ASP A 56 -151.35 -90.84 132.80
N ALA A 57 -150.79 -90.96 134.01
CA ALA A 57 -149.34 -91.00 134.23
C ALA A 57 -148.69 -92.27 133.64
N GLN A 58 -149.41 -93.39 133.64
CA GLN A 58 -148.90 -94.66 133.10
C GLN A 58 -148.89 -94.69 131.57
N GLU A 59 -149.88 -94.08 130.91
CA GLU A 59 -149.92 -94.02 129.44
C GLU A 59 -148.86 -93.11 128.80
N GLN A 60 -148.41 -92.06 129.49
CA GLN A 60 -147.32 -91.20 128.97
C GLN A 60 -145.97 -91.93 128.98
N ALA A 61 -145.71 -92.78 129.98
CA ALA A 61 -144.46 -93.53 130.10
C ALA A 61 -144.24 -94.53 128.94
N THR A 62 -145.29 -95.22 128.49
CA THR A 62 -145.20 -96.21 127.40
C THR A 62 -144.91 -95.60 126.04
N ARG A 63 -145.41 -94.38 125.75
CA ARG A 63 -145.18 -93.71 124.46
C ARG A 63 -143.72 -93.29 124.29
N ASN A 64 -143.12 -92.71 125.34
CA ASN A 64 -141.72 -92.28 125.33
C ASN A 64 -140.72 -93.45 125.18
N LEU A 65 -141.09 -94.67 125.63
CA LEU A 65 -140.29 -95.87 125.46
C LEU A 65 -140.23 -96.34 123.99
N GLN A 66 -141.21 -95.99 123.17
CA GLN A 66 -141.28 -96.39 121.77
C GLN A 66 -140.43 -95.48 120.87
N GLU A 67 -140.49 -94.15 121.02
CA GLU A 67 -139.64 -93.22 120.25
C GLU A 67 -138.14 -93.53 120.43
N LEU A 68 -137.72 -93.94 121.63
CA LEU A 68 -136.32 -94.30 121.91
C LEU A 68 -135.86 -95.59 121.21
N LYS A 69 -136.76 -96.49 120.81
CA LYS A 69 -136.42 -97.65 119.98
C LYS A 69 -136.20 -97.26 118.53
N ASP A 70 -137.13 -96.48 117.97
CA ASP A 70 -137.10 -96.08 116.57
C ASP A 70 -135.86 -95.19 116.30
N ARG A 71 -135.51 -94.32 117.26
CA ARG A 71 -134.27 -93.52 117.26
C ARG A 71 -133.00 -94.38 117.26
N LYS A 72 -133.02 -95.58 117.85
CA LYS A 72 -131.86 -96.48 117.89
C LYS A 72 -131.63 -97.17 116.55
N GLN A 73 -132.69 -97.68 115.91
CA GLN A 73 -132.56 -98.38 114.62
C GLN A 73 -132.10 -97.45 113.50
N GLN A 74 -132.46 -96.16 113.55
CA GLN A 74 -131.99 -95.16 112.60
C GLN A 74 -130.46 -94.97 112.67
N LEU A 75 -129.88 -94.92 113.87
CA LEU A 75 -128.42 -94.80 114.06
C LEU A 75 -127.65 -96.07 113.63
N GLU A 76 -128.28 -97.25 113.69
CA GLU A 76 -127.68 -98.50 113.23
C GLU A 76 -127.63 -98.58 111.69
N SER A 77 -128.49 -97.87 110.96
CA SER A 77 -128.42 -97.78 109.48
C SER A 77 -127.38 -96.76 109.00
N GLU A 78 -127.25 -95.60 109.66
CA GLU A 78 -126.23 -94.58 109.34
C GLU A 78 -124.79 -95.11 109.54
N ARG A 79 -124.60 -96.04 110.49
CA ARG A 79 -123.29 -96.67 110.71
C ARG A 79 -122.89 -97.64 109.58
N ALA A 80 -123.84 -98.16 108.80
CA ALA A 80 -123.56 -99.11 107.73
C ALA A 80 -123.02 -98.46 106.45
N SER A 81 -123.48 -97.24 106.12
CA SER A 81 -123.00 -96.51 104.92
C SER A 81 -121.56 -96.00 105.10
N GLY A 82 -121.24 -95.41 106.25
CA GLY A 82 -119.93 -94.80 106.49
C GLY A 82 -118.73 -95.75 106.37
N VAL A 83 -118.92 -97.05 106.61
CA VAL A 83 -117.86 -98.07 106.44
C VAL A 83 -117.52 -98.31 104.97
N SER A 84 -118.50 -98.16 104.06
CA SER A 84 -118.30 -98.34 102.62
C SER A 84 -117.45 -97.22 102.01
N ASP A 85 -117.69 -95.96 102.41
CA ASP A 85 -116.92 -94.82 101.90
C ASP A 85 -115.48 -94.80 102.43
N GLN A 86 -115.25 -95.29 103.65
CA GLN A 86 -113.91 -95.44 104.22
C GLN A 86 -113.02 -96.36 103.37
N GLN A 87 -113.52 -97.52 102.93
CA GLN A 87 -112.77 -98.44 102.05
C GLN A 87 -112.48 -97.85 100.66
N ARG A 88 -113.29 -96.90 100.20
CA ARG A 88 -113.02 -96.20 98.92
C ARG A 88 -111.86 -95.22 99.06
N LEU A 89 -111.85 -94.43 100.13
CA LEU A 89 -110.79 -93.45 100.41
C LEU A 89 -109.42 -94.09 100.68
N GLU A 90 -109.36 -95.24 101.36
CA GLU A 90 -108.09 -95.97 101.58
C GLU A 90 -107.39 -96.40 100.27
N ASN A 91 -108.17 -96.67 99.22
CA ASN A 91 -107.61 -97.02 97.90
C ASN A 91 -107.12 -95.79 97.12
N GLU A 92 -107.80 -94.64 97.24
CA GLU A 92 -107.33 -93.38 96.65
C GLU A 92 -106.06 -92.86 97.36
N ILE A 93 -105.97 -93.01 98.69
CA ILE A 93 -104.76 -92.65 99.47
C ILE A 93 -103.53 -93.43 98.97
N ARG A 94 -103.62 -94.75 98.80
CA ARG A 94 -102.49 -95.57 98.31
C ARG A 94 -102.02 -95.18 96.90
N ALA A 95 -102.95 -94.79 96.03
CA ALA A 95 -102.61 -94.29 94.70
C ALA A 95 -101.86 -92.95 94.76
N LEU A 96 -102.28 -92.05 95.66
CA LEU A 96 -101.61 -90.75 95.89
C LEU A 96 -100.25 -90.92 96.57
N GLU A 97 -100.08 -91.87 97.49
CA GLU A 97 -98.79 -92.18 98.12
C GLU A 97 -97.75 -92.65 97.09
N GLN A 98 -98.14 -93.49 96.12
CA GLN A 98 -97.26 -93.87 95.01
C GLN A 98 -96.94 -92.69 94.08
N ALA A 99 -97.89 -91.78 93.82
CA ALA A 99 -97.63 -90.57 93.04
C ALA A 99 -96.61 -89.64 93.74
N ILE A 100 -96.77 -89.42 95.05
CA ILE A 100 -95.87 -88.59 95.86
C ILE A 100 -94.45 -89.19 95.94
N ALA A 101 -94.33 -90.52 96.00
CA ALA A 101 -93.03 -91.18 95.94
C ALA A 101 -92.30 -90.93 94.61
N ASN A 102 -93.03 -90.98 93.48
CA ASN A 102 -92.47 -90.71 92.16
C ASN A 102 -92.08 -89.23 91.96
N GLU A 103 -92.89 -88.28 92.41
CA GLU A 103 -92.52 -86.85 92.33
C GLU A 103 -91.29 -86.52 93.18
N ARG A 104 -91.14 -87.09 94.38
CA ARG A 104 -89.94 -86.89 95.21
C ARG A 104 -88.66 -87.37 94.52
N SER A 105 -88.71 -88.53 93.86
CA SER A 105 -87.60 -89.02 93.02
C SER A 105 -87.26 -88.06 91.88
N SER A 106 -88.26 -87.40 91.27
CA SER A 106 -88.05 -86.38 90.25
C SER A 106 -87.45 -85.08 90.80
N ILE A 107 -87.81 -84.71 92.04
CA ILE A 107 -87.28 -83.50 92.71
C ILE A 107 -85.81 -83.69 93.10
N ASP A 108 -85.45 -84.83 93.69
CA ASP A 108 -84.06 -85.14 94.06
C ASP A 108 -83.13 -85.13 92.82
N SER A 109 -83.62 -85.60 91.68
CA SER A 109 -82.91 -85.53 90.39
C SER A 109 -82.73 -84.08 89.91
N ALA A 110 -83.79 -83.26 89.97
CA ALA A 110 -83.74 -81.86 89.56
C ALA A 110 -82.82 -81.01 90.46
N GLU A 111 -82.75 -81.30 91.77
CA GLU A 111 -81.78 -80.64 92.66
C GLU A 111 -80.32 -80.97 92.32
N GLN A 112 -80.02 -82.20 91.85
CA GLN A 112 -78.68 -82.53 91.40
C GLN A 112 -78.29 -81.77 90.13
N GLU A 113 -79.21 -81.66 89.15
CA GLU A 113 -78.98 -80.83 87.96
C GLU A 113 -78.80 -79.35 88.31
N GLN A 114 -79.61 -78.81 89.23
CA GLN A 114 -79.49 -77.42 89.68
C GLN A 114 -78.12 -77.13 90.31
N ARG A 115 -77.58 -78.06 91.11
CA ARG A 115 -76.24 -77.94 91.71
C ARG A 115 -75.14 -78.01 90.64
N ALA A 116 -75.28 -78.87 89.63
CA ALA A 116 -74.33 -78.94 88.51
C ALA A 116 -74.30 -77.65 87.67
N VAL A 117 -75.48 -77.11 87.32
CA VAL A 117 -75.60 -75.84 86.58
C VAL A 117 -75.07 -74.65 87.39
N SER A 118 -75.28 -74.64 88.71
CA SER A 118 -74.70 -73.62 89.59
C SER A 118 -73.16 -73.63 89.56
N GLY A 119 -72.54 -74.82 89.58
CA GLY A 119 -71.09 -74.97 89.44
C GLY A 119 -70.56 -74.48 88.09
N GLN A 120 -71.21 -74.84 86.99
CA GLN A 120 -70.84 -74.36 85.65
C GLN A 120 -70.94 -72.82 85.53
N ARG A 121 -71.99 -72.22 86.10
CA ARG A 121 -72.18 -70.76 86.13
C ARG A 121 -71.03 -70.04 86.87
N GLU A 122 -70.46 -70.64 87.91
CA GLU A 122 -69.34 -70.03 88.63
C GLU A 122 -68.03 -70.08 87.83
N VAL A 123 -67.78 -71.15 87.06
CA VAL A 123 -66.63 -71.26 86.15
C VAL A 123 -66.69 -70.17 85.07
N VAL A 124 -67.83 -70.04 84.38
CA VAL A 124 -68.03 -69.05 83.31
C VAL A 124 -67.85 -67.60 83.81
N LEU A 125 -68.20 -67.31 85.07
CA LEU A 125 -67.95 -65.99 85.67
C LEU A 125 -66.46 -65.73 85.90
N ARG A 126 -65.68 -66.75 86.31
CA ARG A 126 -64.22 -66.64 86.46
C ARG A 126 -63.53 -66.49 85.10
N GLU A 127 -63.98 -67.19 84.07
CA GLU A 127 -63.49 -67.04 82.69
C GLU A 127 -63.77 -65.65 82.13
N ARG A 128 -65.02 -65.15 82.27
CA ARG A 128 -65.40 -63.77 81.91
C ARG A 128 -64.49 -62.74 82.56
N ASP A 129 -64.18 -62.92 83.85
CA ASP A 129 -63.35 -61.99 84.61
C ASP A 129 -61.84 -62.17 84.34
N GLY A 130 -61.44 -63.26 83.67
CA GLY A 130 -60.15 -63.41 83.01
C GLY A 130 -60.09 -62.63 81.70
N VAL A 131 -61.03 -62.90 80.78
CA VAL A 131 -61.16 -62.22 79.48
C VAL A 131 -61.28 -60.70 79.65
N ALA A 132 -61.97 -60.22 80.68
CA ALA A 132 -62.05 -58.79 80.99
C ALA A 132 -60.69 -58.14 81.35
N ARG A 133 -59.77 -58.90 81.98
CA ARG A 133 -58.40 -58.43 82.26
C ARG A 133 -57.56 -58.45 80.99
N GLU A 134 -57.66 -59.50 80.19
CA GLU A 134 -56.94 -59.62 78.92
C GLU A 134 -57.36 -58.54 77.92
N LEU A 135 -58.67 -58.25 77.82
CA LEU A 135 -59.19 -57.18 76.97
C LEU A 135 -58.69 -55.80 77.38
N ASN A 136 -58.61 -55.51 78.69
CA ASN A 136 -58.06 -54.25 79.17
C ASN A 136 -56.53 -54.18 79.02
N ALA A 137 -55.80 -55.29 79.21
CA ALA A 137 -54.37 -55.36 78.89
C ALA A 137 -54.09 -55.16 77.38
N ALA A 138 -54.94 -55.72 76.51
CA ALA A 138 -54.86 -55.53 75.06
C ALA A 138 -55.15 -54.07 74.65
N ARG A 139 -56.14 -53.42 75.28
CA ARG A 139 -56.43 -51.99 75.09
C ARG A 139 -55.24 -51.11 75.51
N SER A 140 -54.64 -51.36 76.69
CA SER A 140 -53.44 -50.63 77.13
C SER A 140 -52.25 -50.84 76.20
N ARG A 141 -52.05 -52.06 75.68
CA ARG A 141 -51.03 -52.35 74.65
C ARG A 141 -51.29 -51.59 73.36
N LEU A 142 -52.53 -51.57 72.86
CA LEU A 142 -52.92 -50.81 71.66
C LEU A 142 -52.72 -49.29 71.86
N GLN A 143 -53.07 -48.75 73.03
CA GLN A 143 -52.85 -47.33 73.33
C GLN A 143 -51.37 -46.98 73.38
N ASN A 144 -50.53 -47.84 73.97
CA ASN A 144 -49.08 -47.64 73.99
C ASN A 144 -48.47 -47.74 72.57
N LEU A 145 -48.88 -48.73 71.78
CA LEU A 145 -48.44 -48.89 70.38
C LEU A 145 -48.89 -47.70 69.51
N ASN A 146 -50.09 -47.15 69.72
CA ASN A 146 -50.57 -45.99 68.98
C ASN A 146 -49.81 -44.70 69.35
N ASN A 147 -49.43 -44.55 70.63
CA ASN A 147 -48.55 -43.47 71.08
C ASN A 147 -47.13 -43.62 70.48
N GLU A 148 -46.59 -44.84 70.46
CA GLU A 148 -45.27 -45.13 69.87
C GLU A 148 -45.25 -44.91 68.35
N LEU A 149 -46.30 -45.34 67.64
CA LEU A 149 -46.48 -45.07 66.21
C LEU A 149 -46.57 -43.56 65.92
N SER A 150 -47.29 -42.81 66.76
CA SER A 150 -47.40 -41.36 66.65
C SER A 150 -46.05 -40.65 66.84
N LEU A 151 -45.22 -41.14 67.77
CA LEU A 151 -43.85 -40.65 67.97
C LEU A 151 -42.95 -41.00 66.76
N ARG A 152 -42.98 -42.24 66.28
CA ARG A 152 -42.22 -42.68 65.09
C ARG A 152 -42.61 -41.90 63.82
N ILE A 153 -43.88 -41.54 63.66
CA ILE A 153 -44.35 -40.65 62.58
C ILE A 153 -43.76 -39.24 62.75
N ALA A 154 -43.82 -38.66 63.94
CA ALA A 154 -43.26 -37.34 64.20
C ALA A 154 -41.73 -37.28 63.98
N ASP A 155 -40.99 -38.33 64.34
CA ASP A 155 -39.55 -38.42 64.11
C ASP A 155 -39.19 -38.69 62.64
N ARG A 156 -39.98 -39.50 61.92
CA ARG A 156 -39.90 -39.63 60.45
C ARG A 156 -40.07 -38.27 59.77
N ASP A 157 -41.06 -37.49 60.19
CA ASP A 157 -41.40 -36.22 59.53
C ASP A 157 -40.34 -35.15 59.81
N ARG A 158 -39.81 -35.08 61.05
CA ARG A 158 -38.61 -34.28 61.39
C ARG A 158 -37.39 -34.68 60.55
N ALA A 159 -37.21 -35.98 60.27
CA ALA A 159 -36.10 -36.45 59.44
C ALA A 159 -36.31 -36.13 57.95
N ALA A 160 -37.55 -36.15 57.46
CA ALA A 160 -37.89 -35.70 56.11
C ALA A 160 -37.69 -34.19 55.92
N GLU A 161 -38.05 -33.36 56.92
CA GLU A 161 -37.76 -31.92 56.93
C GLU A 161 -36.25 -31.64 56.91
N ARG A 162 -35.45 -32.37 57.71
CA ARG A 162 -33.99 -32.29 57.70
C ARG A 162 -33.41 -32.66 56.32
N LEU A 163 -33.88 -33.77 55.75
CA LEU A 163 -33.47 -34.24 54.44
C LEU A 163 -33.79 -33.21 53.35
N GLN A 164 -34.99 -32.64 53.35
CA GLN A 164 -35.38 -31.58 52.42
C GLN A 164 -34.54 -30.30 52.64
N GLY A 165 -34.20 -29.96 53.89
CA GLY A 165 -33.28 -28.88 54.22
C GLY A 165 -31.87 -29.11 53.66
N ALA A 166 -31.32 -30.30 53.84
CA ALA A 166 -30.01 -30.69 53.34
C ALA A 166 -29.98 -30.72 51.80
N GLN A 167 -31.01 -31.28 51.14
CA GLN A 167 -31.16 -31.24 49.67
C GLN A 167 -31.23 -29.81 49.14
N ASN A 168 -31.96 -28.91 49.81
CA ASN A 168 -31.98 -27.48 49.45
C ASN A 168 -30.61 -26.80 49.65
N GLN A 169 -29.84 -27.20 50.67
CA GLN A 169 -28.49 -26.69 50.92
C GLN A 169 -27.50 -27.19 49.87
N ALA A 170 -27.52 -28.48 49.51
CA ALA A 170 -26.75 -29.04 48.42
C ALA A 170 -27.07 -28.34 47.09
N GLY A 171 -28.37 -28.14 46.79
CA GLY A 171 -28.84 -27.40 45.63
C GLY A 171 -28.51 -25.89 45.61
N ARG A 172 -27.95 -25.33 46.69
CA ARG A 172 -27.31 -24.00 46.70
C ARG A 172 -25.81 -24.10 46.51
N LEU A 173 -25.14 -24.95 47.30
CA LEU A 173 -23.69 -25.19 47.23
C LEU A 173 -23.24 -25.63 45.82
N ALA A 174 -24.01 -26.47 45.15
CA ALA A 174 -23.73 -26.91 43.77
C ALA A 174 -23.76 -25.75 42.76
N ARG A 175 -24.70 -24.80 42.89
CA ARG A 175 -24.77 -23.61 42.01
C ARG A 175 -23.69 -22.59 42.33
N GLU A 176 -23.35 -22.39 43.60
CA GLU A 176 -22.19 -21.56 43.96
C GLU A 176 -20.87 -22.18 43.48
N LEU A 177 -20.75 -23.51 43.53
CA LEU A 177 -19.58 -24.25 43.02
C LEU A 177 -19.48 -24.14 41.50
N GLU A 178 -20.60 -24.31 40.78
CA GLU A 178 -20.68 -24.11 39.33
C GLU A 178 -20.29 -22.68 38.92
N GLN A 179 -20.84 -21.66 39.59
CA GLN A 179 -20.47 -20.26 39.35
C GLN A 179 -18.97 -20.04 39.61
N THR A 180 -18.47 -20.48 40.77
CA THR A 180 -17.04 -20.30 41.14
C THR A 180 -16.12 -21.03 40.16
N THR A 181 -16.53 -22.18 39.63
CA THR A 181 -15.77 -22.97 38.63
C THR A 181 -15.76 -22.29 37.26
N ASN A 182 -16.87 -21.67 36.86
CA ASN A 182 -16.96 -20.87 35.63
C ASN A 182 -16.12 -19.59 35.72
N GLU A 183 -16.15 -18.89 36.86
CA GLU A 183 -15.31 -17.72 37.14
C GLU A 183 -13.82 -18.08 37.14
N LEU A 184 -13.45 -19.21 37.78
CA LEU A 184 -12.09 -19.75 37.76
C LEU A 184 -11.63 -20.06 36.34
N SER A 185 -12.46 -20.78 35.57
CA SER A 185 -12.18 -21.13 34.16
C SER A 185 -11.99 -19.90 33.27
N ALA A 186 -12.70 -18.80 33.55
CA ALA A 186 -12.52 -17.53 32.83
C ALA A 186 -11.18 -16.85 33.19
N ALA A 187 -10.84 -16.81 34.49
CA ALA A 187 -9.58 -16.25 34.96
C ALA A 187 -8.35 -17.02 34.43
N GLU A 188 -8.43 -18.35 34.37
CA GLU A 188 -7.38 -19.21 33.83
C GLU A 188 -7.18 -18.98 32.32
N ARG A 189 -8.26 -18.87 31.54
CA ARG A 189 -8.19 -18.58 30.10
C ARG A 189 -7.56 -17.21 29.80
N GLU A 190 -7.84 -16.19 30.62
CA GLU A 190 -7.23 -14.87 30.47
C GLU A 190 -5.76 -14.87 30.90
N LEU A 191 -5.37 -15.59 31.95
CA LEU A 191 -3.96 -15.81 32.29
C LEU A 191 -3.20 -16.49 31.13
N ASP A 192 -3.75 -17.58 30.59
CA ASP A 192 -3.22 -18.30 29.43
C ASP A 192 -3.09 -17.41 28.19
N ARG A 193 -4.02 -16.46 28.01
CA ARG A 193 -3.98 -15.48 26.93
C ARG A 193 -2.86 -14.46 27.14
N LEU A 194 -2.83 -13.81 28.30
CA LEU A 194 -1.83 -12.79 28.65
C LEU A 194 -0.40 -13.35 28.61
N GLU A 195 -0.21 -14.61 29.04
CA GLU A 195 1.07 -15.31 28.95
C GLU A 195 1.44 -15.75 27.52
N ARG A 196 0.48 -15.94 26.60
CA ARG A 196 0.77 -16.16 25.17
C ARG A 196 1.13 -14.86 24.46
N GLU A 197 0.33 -13.81 24.63
CA GLU A 197 0.61 -12.47 24.08
C GLU A 197 1.96 -11.93 24.60
N GLY A 198 2.26 -12.08 25.89
CA GLY A 198 3.54 -11.69 26.49
C GLY A 198 4.73 -12.48 25.93
N ARG A 199 4.58 -13.79 25.68
CA ARG A 199 5.62 -14.60 25.01
C ARG A 199 5.85 -14.17 23.57
N GLN A 200 4.80 -13.87 22.81
CA GLN A 200 4.91 -13.37 21.43
C GLN A 200 5.62 -12.01 21.38
N ALA A 201 5.24 -11.07 22.25
CA ALA A 201 5.92 -9.78 22.37
C ALA A 201 7.40 -9.93 22.73
N GLN A 202 7.73 -10.81 23.69
CA GLN A 202 9.11 -11.05 24.11
C GLN A 202 9.96 -11.78 23.05
N GLN A 203 9.35 -12.60 22.19
CA GLN A 203 10.04 -13.22 21.05
C GLN A 203 10.26 -12.27 19.88
N ALA A 204 9.38 -11.28 19.68
CA ALA A 204 9.48 -10.31 18.59
C ALA A 204 10.55 -9.23 18.83
N ILE A 205 10.76 -8.79 20.08
CA ILE A 205 11.78 -7.78 20.45
C ILE A 205 13.19 -8.13 19.90
N PRO A 206 13.79 -9.29 20.18
CA PRO A 206 15.15 -9.62 19.70
C PRO A 206 15.24 -9.89 18.19
N VAL A 207 14.11 -9.90 17.46
CA VAL A 207 14.10 -9.88 15.98
C VAL A 207 14.20 -8.43 15.50
N LEU A 208 13.33 -7.55 16.02
CA LEU A 208 13.32 -6.12 15.72
C LEU A 208 14.66 -5.44 16.09
N GLU A 209 15.27 -5.80 17.22
CA GLU A 209 16.61 -5.30 17.62
C GLU A 209 17.70 -5.67 16.59
N ARG A 210 17.63 -6.85 15.98
CA ARG A 210 18.56 -7.27 14.92
C ARG A 210 18.29 -6.54 13.61
N GLU A 211 17.03 -6.26 13.29
CA GLU A 211 16.63 -5.47 12.11
C GLU A 211 17.12 -4.02 12.24
N VAL A 212 17.01 -3.41 13.43
CA VAL A 212 17.57 -2.09 13.75
C VAL A 212 19.09 -2.08 13.51
N VAL A 213 19.84 -3.00 14.12
CA VAL A 213 21.31 -3.05 13.96
C VAL A 213 21.74 -3.33 12.51
N GLN A 214 20.98 -4.14 11.75
CA GLN A 214 21.24 -4.34 10.32
C GLN A 214 20.97 -3.07 9.50
N ASN A 215 19.88 -2.36 9.79
CA ASN A 215 19.50 -1.15 9.08
C ASN A 215 20.38 0.05 9.44
N GLU A 216 20.91 0.12 10.66
CA GLU A 216 21.95 1.09 11.03
C GLU A 216 23.23 0.89 10.21
N ARG A 217 23.72 -0.35 10.09
CA ARG A 217 24.88 -0.68 9.23
C ARG A 217 24.63 -0.35 7.75
N ARG A 218 23.44 -0.66 7.24
CA ARG A 218 23.04 -0.29 5.86
C ARG A 218 22.96 1.24 5.68
N LYS A 219 22.53 1.97 6.71
CA LYS A 219 22.42 3.43 6.72
C LYS A 219 23.79 4.09 6.76
N GLU A 220 24.73 3.54 7.52
CA GLU A 220 26.13 3.95 7.53
C GLU A 220 26.78 3.73 6.16
N GLN A 221 26.61 2.54 5.57
CA GLN A 221 27.08 2.24 4.20
C GLN A 221 26.49 3.19 3.14
N ALA A 222 25.19 3.47 3.19
CA ALA A 222 24.55 4.44 2.29
C ALA A 222 25.04 5.88 2.55
N SER A 223 25.33 6.25 3.80
CA SER A 223 25.91 7.56 4.14
C SER A 223 27.33 7.72 3.58
N GLU A 224 28.13 6.65 3.60
CA GLU A 224 29.47 6.63 3.01
C GLU A 224 29.44 6.67 1.48
N GLN A 225 28.43 6.07 0.85
CA GLN A 225 28.17 6.25 -0.59
C GLN A 225 27.83 7.71 -0.92
N VAL A 226 26.99 8.38 -0.11
CA VAL A 226 26.73 9.83 -0.26
C VAL A 226 28.01 10.65 -0.07
N ARG A 227 28.86 10.30 0.90
CA ARG A 227 30.12 11.02 1.18
C ARG A 227 31.10 10.91 0.00
N SER A 228 31.32 9.69 -0.49
CA SER A 228 32.22 9.43 -1.64
C SER A 228 31.71 10.04 -2.94
N ALA A 229 30.40 9.93 -3.22
CA ALA A 229 29.78 10.59 -4.38
C ALA A 229 29.95 12.13 -4.33
N ARG A 230 29.70 12.76 -3.17
CA ARG A 230 29.91 14.21 -3.00
C ARG A 230 31.37 14.64 -3.16
N LEU A 231 32.33 13.78 -2.79
CA LEU A 231 33.76 14.05 -3.00
C LEU A 231 34.13 14.03 -4.50
N GLU A 232 33.61 13.08 -5.29
CA GLU A 232 33.83 13.09 -6.74
C GLU A 232 33.11 14.27 -7.42
N VAL A 233 31.94 14.71 -6.95
CA VAL A 233 31.31 15.97 -7.43
C VAL A 233 32.21 17.17 -7.17
N ALA A 234 32.76 17.30 -5.96
CA ALA A 234 33.65 18.41 -5.60
C ALA A 234 34.97 18.40 -6.39
N LYS A 235 35.52 17.21 -6.64
CA LYS A 235 36.71 16.99 -7.47
C LYS A 235 36.44 17.32 -8.94
N ALA A 236 35.38 16.79 -9.53
CA ALA A 236 35.00 17.07 -10.91
C ALA A 236 34.68 18.56 -11.13
N LYS A 237 34.07 19.26 -10.16
CA LYS A 237 33.87 20.73 -10.24
C LYS A 237 35.19 21.52 -10.18
N ARG A 238 36.23 21.03 -9.49
CA ARG A 238 37.59 21.61 -9.54
C ARG A 238 38.31 21.32 -10.85
N GLU A 239 38.02 20.20 -11.50
CA GLU A 239 38.53 19.87 -12.84
C GLU A 239 37.80 20.69 -13.95
N LEU A 240 36.56 21.13 -13.70
CA LEU A 240 35.73 21.85 -14.66
C LEU A 240 36.23 23.27 -14.98
N GLU A 241 36.64 24.06 -13.98
CA GLU A 241 37.15 25.42 -14.22
C GLU A 241 38.36 25.48 -15.19
N PRO A 242 39.46 24.72 -14.98
CA PRO A 242 40.59 24.77 -15.91
C PRO A 242 40.23 24.23 -17.29
N ALA A 243 39.36 23.21 -17.39
CA ALA A 243 38.88 22.71 -18.69
C ALA A 243 38.02 23.76 -19.44
N GLN A 244 37.20 24.53 -18.72
CA GLN A 244 36.41 25.61 -19.30
C GLN A 244 37.29 26.82 -19.69
N ALA A 245 38.34 27.11 -18.92
CA ALA A 245 39.34 28.11 -19.27
C ALA A 245 40.14 27.71 -20.53
N GLU A 246 40.55 26.44 -20.64
CA GLU A 246 41.20 25.91 -21.85
C GLU A 246 40.27 25.99 -23.07
N LEU A 247 39.01 25.62 -22.93
CA LEU A 247 38.01 25.73 -24.01
C LEU A 247 37.81 27.18 -24.46
N ASN A 248 37.80 28.14 -23.54
CA ASN A 248 37.69 29.55 -23.87
C ASN A 248 38.96 30.09 -24.53
N ALA A 249 40.15 29.69 -24.06
CA ALA A 249 41.42 30.04 -24.68
C ALA A 249 41.57 29.47 -26.10
N ALA A 250 41.18 28.20 -26.31
CA ALA A 250 41.20 27.56 -27.63
C ALA A 250 40.24 28.26 -28.62
N LYS A 251 39.07 28.72 -28.16
CA LYS A 251 38.13 29.51 -28.97
C LYS A 251 38.71 30.88 -29.36
N ALA A 252 39.41 31.55 -28.45
CA ALA A 252 40.10 32.81 -28.75
C ALA A 252 41.26 32.61 -29.75
N ASP A 253 42.05 31.55 -29.58
CA ASP A 253 43.11 31.15 -30.51
C ASP A 253 42.58 30.89 -31.93
N LEU A 254 41.42 30.24 -32.04
CA LEU A 254 40.74 29.97 -33.31
C LEU A 254 40.25 31.27 -33.96
N ALA A 255 39.49 32.08 -33.22
CA ALA A 255 38.91 33.33 -33.74
C ALA A 255 39.98 34.33 -34.20
N GLU A 256 41.11 34.42 -33.50
CA GLU A 256 42.23 35.28 -33.93
C GLU A 256 42.93 34.72 -35.18
N ALA A 257 43.10 33.40 -35.30
CA ALA A 257 43.67 32.79 -36.49
C ALA A 257 42.78 32.97 -37.74
N GLU A 258 41.45 32.89 -37.58
CA GLU A 258 40.47 33.18 -38.62
C GLU A 258 40.48 34.67 -39.01
N ARG A 259 40.50 35.58 -38.03
CA ARG A 259 40.56 37.04 -38.24
C ARG A 259 41.81 37.46 -39.00
N LEU A 260 42.97 36.85 -38.69
CA LEU A 260 44.24 37.12 -39.38
C LEU A 260 44.31 36.48 -40.79
N TYR A 261 43.57 35.39 -41.03
CA TYR A 261 43.55 34.72 -42.34
C TYR A 261 42.75 35.50 -43.39
N ALA A 262 41.59 36.05 -43.01
CA ALA A 262 40.65 36.71 -43.93
C ALA A 262 41.25 37.82 -44.84
N PRO A 263 42.07 38.77 -44.37
CA PRO A 263 42.58 39.85 -45.23
C PRO A 263 43.64 39.40 -46.25
N ILE A 264 44.33 38.28 -46.01
CA ILE A 264 45.49 37.86 -46.81
C ILE A 264 45.07 37.52 -48.26
N GLU A 265 43.90 36.92 -48.45
CA GLU A 265 43.43 36.60 -49.81
C GLU A 265 43.13 37.87 -50.63
N GLY A 266 42.61 38.92 -49.98
CA GLY A 266 42.44 40.24 -50.58
C GLY A 266 43.78 40.85 -51.01
N GLN A 267 44.76 40.87 -50.11
CA GLN A 267 46.09 41.39 -50.39
C GLN A 267 46.79 40.67 -51.55
N ILE A 268 46.64 39.34 -51.66
CA ILE A 268 47.18 38.56 -52.79
C ILE A 268 46.50 38.94 -54.11
N ARG A 269 45.16 39.11 -54.12
CA ARG A 269 44.41 39.55 -55.31
C ARG A 269 44.80 40.97 -55.75
N ASP A 270 45.00 41.88 -54.81
CA ASP A 270 45.42 43.26 -55.09
C ASP A 270 46.83 43.32 -55.69
N LEU A 271 47.81 42.61 -55.10
CA LEU A 271 49.17 42.51 -55.65
C LEU A 271 49.19 41.83 -57.03
N SER A 272 48.39 40.77 -57.23
CA SER A 272 48.23 40.13 -58.54
C SER A 272 47.68 41.10 -59.58
N THR A 273 46.75 41.97 -59.17
CA THR A 273 46.16 43.02 -60.02
C THR A 273 47.16 44.14 -60.34
N LYS A 274 48.06 44.49 -59.42
CA LYS A 274 49.17 45.42 -59.68
C LYS A 274 50.15 44.84 -60.69
N ILE A 275 50.64 43.62 -60.48
CA ILE A 275 51.55 42.92 -61.40
C ILE A 275 50.95 42.86 -62.81
N ALA A 276 49.68 42.47 -62.95
CA ALA A 276 49.01 42.41 -64.25
C ALA A 276 48.83 43.78 -64.95
N LYS A 277 48.85 44.90 -64.21
CA LYS A 277 48.91 46.26 -64.78
C LYS A 277 50.34 46.66 -65.16
N ALA A 278 51.30 46.34 -64.29
CA ALA A 278 52.72 46.63 -64.47
C ALA A 278 53.30 45.89 -65.70
N GLU A 279 52.97 44.62 -65.89
CA GLU A 279 53.38 43.83 -67.07
C GLU A 279 52.84 44.44 -68.38
N ARG A 280 51.59 44.91 -68.40
CA ARG A 280 51.01 45.62 -69.57
C ARG A 280 51.72 46.94 -69.86
N ALA A 281 52.09 47.70 -68.81
CA ALA A 281 52.85 48.93 -68.95
C ALA A 281 54.27 48.66 -69.50
N LYS A 282 54.94 47.61 -69.01
CA LYS A 282 56.21 47.13 -69.54
C LYS A 282 56.12 46.76 -71.03
N THR A 283 55.17 45.92 -71.44
CA THR A 283 55.03 45.53 -72.85
C THR A 283 54.76 46.73 -73.77
N LYS A 284 54.02 47.74 -73.30
CA LYS A 284 53.83 49.01 -74.03
C LYS A 284 55.16 49.76 -74.21
N LEU A 285 55.95 49.89 -73.14
CA LEU A 285 57.28 50.53 -73.21
C LEU A 285 58.27 49.75 -74.08
N GLU A 286 58.27 48.42 -74.03
CA GLU A 286 59.10 47.56 -74.90
C GLU A 286 58.74 47.74 -76.38
N THR A 287 57.45 47.91 -76.69
CA THR A 287 56.98 48.24 -78.05
C THR A 287 57.46 49.62 -78.48
N GLU A 288 57.26 50.64 -77.64
CA GLU A 288 57.73 52.02 -77.90
C GLU A 288 59.26 52.10 -78.06
N ILE A 289 60.02 51.31 -77.31
CA ILE A 289 61.47 51.18 -77.46
C ILE A 289 61.82 50.60 -78.83
N SER A 290 61.15 49.53 -79.28
CA SER A 290 61.43 48.90 -80.57
C SER A 290 61.13 49.84 -81.75
N ASP A 291 60.05 50.62 -81.67
CA ASP A 291 59.72 51.62 -82.70
C ASP A 291 60.67 52.82 -82.69
N LEU A 292 61.17 53.25 -81.52
CA LEU A 292 62.24 54.24 -81.46
C LEU A 292 63.57 53.69 -82.01
N GLU A 293 63.92 52.43 -81.75
CA GLU A 293 65.12 51.79 -82.31
C GLU A 293 65.07 51.69 -83.84
N ARG A 294 63.89 51.42 -84.41
CA ARG A 294 63.64 51.49 -85.86
C ARG A 294 63.83 52.91 -86.41
N GLN A 295 63.29 53.92 -85.73
CA GLN A 295 63.44 55.33 -86.11
C GLN A 295 64.91 55.78 -86.04
N TYR A 296 65.65 55.37 -85.01
CA TYR A 296 67.08 55.63 -84.87
C TYR A 296 67.88 54.99 -86.00
N ALA A 297 67.62 53.72 -86.32
CA ALA A 297 68.29 53.01 -87.40
C ALA A 297 68.04 53.69 -88.76
N ALA A 298 66.80 54.11 -89.04
CA ALA A 298 66.44 54.85 -90.24
C ALA A 298 67.16 56.22 -90.31
N ALA A 299 67.11 57.02 -89.24
CA ALA A 299 67.78 58.31 -89.16
C ALA A 299 69.31 58.19 -89.35
N ASN A 300 69.93 57.18 -88.73
CA ASN A 300 71.36 56.91 -88.91
C ASN A 300 71.70 56.44 -90.33
N ALA A 301 70.83 55.66 -90.98
CA ALA A 301 71.00 55.28 -92.39
C ALA A 301 70.91 56.51 -93.32
N THR A 302 69.95 57.40 -93.10
CA THR A 302 69.88 58.70 -93.82
C THR A 302 71.11 59.56 -93.56
N ARG A 303 71.64 59.57 -92.31
CA ARG A 303 72.88 60.29 -91.97
C ARG A 303 74.07 59.78 -92.79
N VAL A 304 74.27 58.46 -92.83
CA VAL A 304 75.35 57.81 -93.60
C VAL A 304 75.15 57.98 -95.11
N GLN A 305 73.92 57.99 -95.62
CA GLN A 305 73.65 58.31 -97.03
C GLN A 305 74.08 59.74 -97.36
N LEU A 306 73.67 60.73 -96.55
CA LEU A 306 74.04 62.13 -96.75
C LEU A 306 75.55 62.36 -96.62
N GLU A 307 76.22 61.70 -95.67
CA GLU A 307 77.70 61.71 -95.54
C GLU A 307 78.39 61.21 -96.83
N ASN A 308 77.89 60.12 -97.42
CA ASN A 308 78.44 59.57 -98.67
C ASN A 308 78.11 60.44 -99.90
N GLU A 309 76.89 60.97 -100.00
CA GLU A 309 76.49 61.88 -101.08
C GLU A 309 77.32 63.17 -101.07
N ILE A 310 77.50 63.79 -99.89
CA ILE A 310 78.37 64.97 -99.70
C ILE A 310 79.79 64.64 -100.13
N LYS A 311 80.36 63.52 -99.67
CA LYS A 311 81.72 63.13 -100.04
C LYS A 311 81.89 62.92 -101.54
N GLN A 312 80.97 62.20 -102.20
CA GLN A 312 81.02 62.00 -103.66
C GLN A 312 80.94 63.33 -104.42
N LYS A 313 80.12 64.27 -103.96
CA LYS A 313 79.96 65.61 -104.53
C LYS A 313 81.20 66.49 -104.29
N GLU A 314 81.87 66.34 -103.15
CA GLU A 314 83.16 66.99 -102.84
C GLU A 314 84.30 66.41 -103.68
N ASP A 315 84.37 65.08 -103.86
CA ASP A 315 85.35 64.42 -104.74
C ASP A 315 85.17 64.86 -106.21
N GLN A 316 83.91 64.97 -106.69
CA GLN A 316 83.58 65.53 -108.00
C GLN A 316 84.01 67.00 -108.15
N LEU A 317 83.74 67.83 -107.13
CA LEU A 317 84.11 69.25 -107.10
C LEU A 317 85.63 69.42 -107.15
N ASN A 318 86.36 68.63 -106.37
CA ASN A 318 87.82 68.60 -106.34
C ASN A 318 88.42 68.17 -107.69
N ALA A 319 87.86 67.14 -108.33
CA ALA A 319 88.30 66.69 -109.65
C ALA A 319 88.07 67.75 -110.74
N ALA A 320 86.91 68.41 -110.74
CA ALA A 320 86.61 69.50 -111.67
C ALA A 320 87.54 70.71 -111.47
N ASN A 321 87.76 71.11 -110.21
CA ASN A 321 88.68 72.19 -109.84
C ASN A 321 90.15 71.87 -110.20
N ALA A 322 90.57 70.60 -110.16
CA ALA A 322 91.89 70.17 -110.61
C ALA A 322 92.02 70.14 -112.14
N ARG A 323 90.94 69.86 -112.87
CA ARG A 323 90.93 69.78 -114.34
C ARG A 323 90.86 71.15 -115.03
N LEU A 324 90.17 72.13 -114.45
CA LEU A 324 90.06 73.49 -115.02
C LEU A 324 91.43 74.18 -115.27
N PRO A 325 92.41 74.18 -114.35
CA PRO A 325 93.75 74.72 -114.62
C PRO A 325 94.47 74.01 -115.76
N GLN A 326 94.31 72.69 -115.88
CA GLN A 326 94.91 71.90 -116.97
C GLN A 326 94.32 72.29 -118.33
N LEU A 327 92.98 72.40 -118.42
CA LEU A 327 92.30 72.84 -119.64
C LEU A 327 92.67 74.28 -120.00
N ASN A 328 92.70 75.21 -119.04
CA ASN A 328 93.13 76.59 -119.30
C ASN A 328 94.58 76.66 -119.81
N ALA A 329 95.51 75.90 -119.22
CA ALA A 329 96.89 75.82 -119.69
C ALA A 329 97.01 75.20 -121.10
N SER A 330 96.24 74.15 -121.40
CA SER A 330 96.19 73.51 -122.72
C SER A 330 95.63 74.48 -123.78
N ILE A 331 94.48 75.10 -123.52
CA ILE A 331 93.89 76.13 -124.39
C ILE A 331 94.88 77.26 -124.66
N THR A 332 95.60 77.73 -123.64
CA THR A 332 96.61 78.80 -123.78
C THR A 332 97.79 78.35 -124.64
N SER A 333 98.32 77.14 -124.40
CA SER A 333 99.40 76.54 -125.20
C SER A 333 98.99 76.35 -126.67
N ASN A 334 97.79 75.83 -126.90
CA ASN A 334 97.23 75.59 -128.22
C ASN A 334 96.96 76.91 -128.95
N THR A 335 96.46 77.94 -128.26
CA THR A 335 96.28 79.30 -128.81
C THR A 335 97.63 79.92 -129.22
N ASN A 336 98.64 79.87 -128.35
CA ASN A 336 99.98 80.40 -128.66
C ASN A 336 100.63 79.66 -129.85
N SER A 337 100.47 78.33 -129.92
CA SER A 337 100.92 77.50 -131.05
C SER A 337 100.19 77.90 -132.34
N ARG A 338 98.88 78.08 -132.27
CA ARG A 338 98.00 78.47 -133.37
C ARG A 338 98.34 79.85 -133.92
N GLU A 339 98.64 80.82 -133.06
CA GLU A 339 99.12 82.14 -133.46
C GLU A 339 100.50 82.07 -134.15
N ALA A 340 101.46 81.34 -133.57
CA ALA A 340 102.78 81.17 -134.18
C ALA A 340 102.70 80.51 -135.57
N LYS A 341 101.86 79.48 -135.73
CA LYS A 341 101.58 78.80 -137.00
C LYS A 341 100.86 79.71 -138.00
N ASN A 342 99.90 80.52 -137.55
CA ASN A 342 99.22 81.50 -138.39
C ASN A 342 100.18 82.60 -138.89
N ASN A 343 101.10 83.06 -138.05
CA ASN A 343 102.14 84.02 -138.45
C ASN A 343 103.06 83.43 -139.54
N GLN A 344 103.42 82.14 -139.45
CA GLN A 344 104.13 81.44 -140.53
C GLN A 344 103.30 81.39 -141.83
N VAL A 345 101.98 81.17 -141.75
CA VAL A 345 101.07 81.20 -142.93
C VAL A 345 100.99 82.59 -143.58
N ILE A 346 101.14 83.66 -142.80
CA ILE A 346 101.24 85.05 -143.29
C ILE A 346 102.56 85.25 -144.03
N THR A 347 103.71 84.95 -143.41
CA THR A 347 105.04 85.12 -144.04
C THR A 347 105.23 84.27 -145.29
N LEU A 348 104.69 83.03 -145.32
CA LEU A 348 104.66 82.23 -146.55
C LEU A 348 103.72 82.82 -147.62
N GLY A 349 102.69 83.59 -147.24
CA GLY A 349 101.81 84.34 -148.14
C GLY A 349 102.49 85.57 -148.74
N GLU A 350 103.26 86.30 -147.93
CA GLU A 350 104.09 87.44 -148.36
C GLU A 350 105.13 86.98 -149.38
N ARG A 351 105.94 85.96 -149.04
CA ARG A 351 106.93 85.35 -149.96
C ARG A 351 106.30 84.77 -151.23
N LEU A 352 105.07 84.23 -151.16
CA LEU A 352 104.31 83.81 -152.34
C LEU A 352 103.92 84.98 -153.25
N THR A 353 103.73 86.17 -152.69
CA THR A 353 103.40 87.40 -153.43
C THR A 353 104.64 87.95 -154.14
N GLU A 354 105.78 87.98 -153.44
CA GLU A 354 107.09 88.33 -154.02
C GLU A 354 107.47 87.41 -155.19
N LEU A 355 107.44 86.08 -155.00
CA LEU A 355 107.79 85.10 -156.03
C LEU A 355 106.85 85.15 -157.26
N ARG A 356 105.61 85.64 -157.10
CA ARG A 356 104.66 85.84 -158.21
C ARG A 356 104.91 87.14 -158.98
N ALA A 357 105.50 88.15 -158.36
CA ALA A 357 105.95 89.37 -159.04
C ALA A 357 107.27 89.17 -159.80
N GLY A 358 108.06 88.16 -159.41
CA GLY A 358 109.35 87.82 -160.03
C GLY A 358 109.26 87.05 -161.38
N PRO A 359 110.42 86.83 -162.03
CA PRO A 359 110.50 86.16 -163.34
C PRO A 359 110.01 84.71 -163.28
N GLN A 360 109.06 84.38 -164.17
CA GLN A 360 108.34 83.10 -164.22
C GLN A 360 109.15 82.00 -164.92
N ASN A 361 110.23 81.56 -164.29
CA ASN A 361 111.05 80.43 -164.74
C ASN A 361 110.69 79.11 -164.02
N PRO A 362 111.15 77.94 -164.51
CA PRO A 362 110.80 76.64 -163.92
C PRO A 362 111.29 76.39 -162.48
N ALA A 363 112.29 77.15 -161.99
CA ALA A 363 112.71 77.09 -160.60
C ALA A 363 111.75 77.89 -159.69
N THR A 364 111.41 79.12 -160.09
CA THR A 364 110.38 79.95 -159.40
C THR A 364 109.07 79.18 -159.22
N GLN A 365 108.63 78.45 -160.26
CA GLN A 365 107.41 77.65 -160.23
C GLN A 365 107.49 76.45 -159.28
N ARG A 366 108.65 75.81 -159.11
CA ARG A 366 108.86 74.75 -158.11
C ARG A 366 108.82 75.30 -156.69
N GLU A 367 109.45 76.45 -156.43
CA GLU A 367 109.42 77.08 -155.12
C GLU A 367 108.02 77.55 -154.73
N ILE A 368 107.30 78.20 -155.65
CA ILE A 368 105.88 78.54 -155.50
C ILE A 368 105.04 77.30 -155.16
N THR A 369 105.27 76.17 -155.83
CA THR A 369 104.55 74.91 -155.54
C THR A 369 104.88 74.37 -154.15
N SER A 370 106.16 74.39 -153.75
CA SER A 370 106.61 73.97 -152.42
C SER A 370 105.99 74.82 -151.30
N ILE A 371 106.04 76.14 -151.43
CA ILE A 371 105.50 77.08 -150.44
C ILE A 371 103.96 76.99 -150.38
N MET A 372 103.27 76.76 -151.50
CA MET A 372 101.82 76.49 -151.47
C MET A 372 101.51 75.17 -150.73
N GLY A 373 102.36 74.14 -150.85
CA GLY A 373 102.26 72.91 -150.05
C GLY A 373 102.41 73.19 -148.55
N GLN A 374 103.54 73.79 -148.15
CA GLN A 374 103.83 74.16 -146.76
C GLN A 374 102.72 75.03 -146.15
N ARG A 375 102.25 76.05 -146.87
CA ARG A 375 101.19 76.96 -146.43
C ARG A 375 99.83 76.25 -146.29
N ARG A 376 99.50 75.32 -147.19
CA ARG A 376 98.29 74.48 -147.09
C ARG A 376 98.35 73.57 -145.87
N ASP A 377 99.51 73.00 -145.58
CA ASP A 377 99.65 72.02 -144.51
C ASP A 377 99.74 72.72 -143.13
N LEU A 378 100.36 73.90 -143.03
CA LEU A 378 100.21 74.79 -141.86
C LEU A 378 98.75 75.27 -141.66
N LEU A 379 98.00 75.57 -142.74
CA LEU A 379 96.58 75.89 -142.64
C LEU A 379 95.74 74.72 -142.12
N ARG A 380 96.13 73.47 -142.39
CA ARG A 380 95.50 72.28 -141.80
C ARG A 380 95.82 72.14 -140.31
N GLU A 381 97.05 72.43 -139.90
CA GLU A 381 97.45 72.46 -138.48
C GLU A 381 96.71 73.56 -137.70
N VAL A 382 96.62 74.79 -138.23
CA VAL A 382 95.80 75.87 -137.63
C VAL A 382 94.34 75.45 -137.52
N ALA A 383 93.76 74.87 -138.57
CA ALA A 383 92.39 74.35 -138.56
C ALA A 383 92.21 73.06 -137.73
N GLN A 384 93.27 72.46 -137.20
CA GLN A 384 93.21 71.40 -136.19
C GLN A 384 93.27 72.00 -134.79
N LEU A 385 94.21 72.91 -134.52
CA LEU A 385 94.33 73.64 -133.26
C LEU A 385 93.03 74.41 -132.93
N ASP A 386 92.39 75.03 -133.93
CA ASP A 386 91.08 75.70 -133.74
C ASP A 386 89.98 74.70 -133.30
N ARG A 387 90.04 73.43 -133.72
CA ARG A 387 89.12 72.37 -133.27
C ARG A 387 89.48 71.84 -131.88
N GLU A 388 90.76 71.74 -131.56
CA GLU A 388 91.25 71.31 -130.24
C GLU A 388 90.92 72.37 -129.18
N ILE A 389 91.20 73.65 -129.44
CA ILE A 389 90.81 74.79 -128.59
C ILE A 389 89.29 74.83 -128.38
N ALA A 390 88.49 74.68 -129.43
CA ALA A 390 87.03 74.67 -129.31
C ALA A 390 86.50 73.49 -128.47
N LYS A 391 87.13 72.31 -128.60
CA LYS A 391 86.80 71.13 -127.78
C LYS A 391 87.17 71.33 -126.31
N GLU A 392 88.38 71.81 -126.04
CA GLU A 392 88.86 72.07 -124.68
C GLU A 392 88.07 73.18 -123.99
N GLN A 393 87.68 74.24 -124.72
CA GLN A 393 86.83 75.30 -124.21
C GLN A 393 85.40 74.77 -123.89
N SER A 394 84.84 73.89 -124.73
CA SER A 394 83.57 73.21 -124.44
C SER A 394 83.64 72.28 -123.21
N GLU A 395 84.75 71.53 -123.05
CA GLU A 395 84.99 70.73 -121.83
C GLU A 395 85.07 71.64 -120.59
N LYS A 396 85.80 72.75 -120.68
CA LYS A 396 85.96 73.76 -119.62
C LYS A 396 84.63 74.37 -119.20
N ASP A 397 83.79 74.79 -120.14
CA ASP A 397 82.49 75.40 -119.83
C ASP A 397 81.53 74.36 -119.21
N GLY A 398 81.65 73.09 -119.60
CA GLY A 398 81.03 71.96 -118.91
C GLY A 398 81.48 71.82 -117.45
N PHE A 399 82.80 71.88 -117.19
CA PHE A 399 83.33 71.83 -115.81
C PHE A 399 82.91 73.06 -114.97
N VAL A 400 82.89 74.27 -115.53
CA VAL A 400 82.38 75.48 -114.86
C VAL A 400 80.92 75.30 -114.45
N THR A 401 80.08 74.76 -115.36
CA THR A 401 78.66 74.48 -115.10
C THR A 401 78.49 73.43 -114.00
N LEU A 402 79.29 72.35 -114.03
CA LEU A 402 79.30 71.33 -112.98
C LEU A 402 79.68 71.91 -111.61
N ILE A 403 80.74 72.71 -111.54
CA ILE A 403 81.19 73.36 -110.29
C ILE A 403 80.10 74.28 -109.73
N ALA A 404 79.39 75.02 -110.58
CA ALA A 404 78.26 75.85 -110.15
C ALA A 404 77.12 75.02 -109.54
N SER A 405 76.76 73.88 -110.16
CA SER A 405 75.74 72.96 -109.61
C SER A 405 76.17 72.39 -108.26
N LEU A 406 77.39 71.84 -108.17
CA LEU A 406 77.93 71.23 -106.95
C LEU A 406 78.00 72.23 -105.78
N ASN A 407 78.42 73.47 -106.04
CA ASN A 407 78.44 74.54 -105.05
C ASN A 407 77.03 74.96 -104.57
N SER A 408 75.97 74.71 -105.35
CA SER A 408 74.58 74.94 -104.95
C SER A 408 73.97 73.76 -104.17
N GLU A 409 74.36 72.52 -104.51
CA GLU A 409 73.84 71.28 -103.91
C GLU A 409 74.47 70.99 -102.53
N LEU A 410 75.79 71.15 -102.40
CA LEU A 410 76.53 70.80 -101.18
C LEU A 410 76.04 71.53 -99.91
N PRO A 411 75.72 72.83 -99.92
CA PRO A 411 75.14 73.51 -98.77
C PRO A 411 73.81 72.89 -98.33
N ALA A 412 72.92 72.55 -99.26
CA ALA A 412 71.63 71.93 -98.96
C ALA A 412 71.77 70.52 -98.36
N LEU A 413 72.70 69.71 -98.88
CA LEU A 413 73.01 68.40 -98.31
C LEU A 413 73.60 68.53 -96.89
N ARG A 414 74.57 69.43 -96.69
CA ARG A 414 75.16 69.71 -95.36
C ARG A 414 74.11 70.21 -94.34
N THR A 415 73.13 71.01 -94.77
CA THR A 415 72.01 71.42 -93.91
C THR A 415 71.09 70.25 -93.55
N ARG A 416 70.78 69.33 -94.49
CA ARG A 416 70.01 68.12 -94.17
C ARG A 416 70.75 67.20 -93.19
N LEU A 417 72.08 67.09 -93.34
CA LEU A 417 72.93 66.30 -92.46
C LEU A 417 72.91 66.88 -91.02
N SER A 418 73.09 68.20 -90.87
CA SER A 418 73.08 68.84 -89.54
C SER A 418 71.71 68.80 -88.85
N GLN A 419 70.60 68.72 -89.59
CA GLN A 419 69.26 68.50 -89.05
C GLN A 419 68.97 67.04 -88.68
N THR A 420 69.71 66.08 -89.25
CA THR A 420 69.51 64.64 -89.02
C THR A 420 70.24 64.16 -87.76
N ALA A 421 71.40 64.74 -87.44
CA ALA A 421 72.18 64.40 -86.25
C ALA A 421 71.43 64.58 -84.91
N PRO A 422 70.85 65.76 -84.56
CA PRO A 422 70.19 65.97 -83.27
C PRO A 422 68.96 65.07 -83.08
N ARG A 423 68.21 64.78 -84.15
CA ARG A 423 67.09 63.82 -84.12
C ARG A 423 67.55 62.41 -83.72
N GLY A 424 68.72 61.97 -84.17
CA GLY A 424 69.32 60.70 -83.74
C GLY A 424 69.65 60.69 -82.25
N GLU A 425 70.23 61.78 -81.74
CA GLU A 425 70.57 61.97 -80.32
C GLU A 425 69.30 61.95 -79.44
N GLU A 426 68.26 62.71 -79.82
CA GLU A 426 66.96 62.78 -79.13
C GLU A 426 66.30 61.41 -79.01
N ILE A 427 66.21 60.65 -80.12
CA ILE A 427 65.65 59.29 -80.12
C ILE A 427 66.46 58.37 -79.21
N LEU A 428 67.79 58.46 -79.23
CA LEU A 428 68.68 57.62 -78.42
C LEU A 428 68.60 57.97 -76.92
N ILE A 429 68.32 59.22 -76.56
CA ILE A 429 67.97 59.64 -75.19
C ILE A 429 66.61 59.05 -74.78
N ALA A 430 65.59 59.11 -75.63
CA ALA A 430 64.28 58.54 -75.35
C ALA A 430 64.32 57.01 -75.14
N ILE A 431 65.10 56.29 -75.95
CA ILE A 431 65.35 54.85 -75.77
C ILE A 431 66.01 54.57 -74.41
N LYS A 432 67.02 55.35 -74.00
CA LYS A 432 67.69 55.21 -72.71
C LYS A 432 66.71 55.43 -71.55
N ALA A 433 65.87 56.47 -71.60
CA ALA A 433 64.87 56.77 -70.58
C ALA A 433 63.86 55.61 -70.41
N LYS A 434 63.24 55.15 -71.51
CA LYS A 434 62.27 54.05 -71.45
C LYS A 434 62.88 52.73 -70.99
N LYS A 435 64.16 52.46 -71.33
CA LYS A 435 64.90 51.30 -70.80
C LYS A 435 65.23 51.41 -69.31
N LEU A 436 65.13 52.58 -68.69
CA LEU A 436 65.17 52.74 -67.23
C LEU A 436 63.78 52.57 -66.61
N GLU A 437 62.72 53.10 -67.24
CA GLU A 437 61.32 52.87 -66.83
C GLU A 437 60.99 51.37 -66.75
N VAL A 438 61.32 50.59 -67.80
CA VAL A 438 61.15 49.13 -67.82
C VAL A 438 61.89 48.44 -66.67
N LYS A 439 63.11 48.91 -66.32
CA LYS A 439 63.88 48.37 -65.19
C LYS A 439 63.28 48.70 -63.82
N SER A 440 62.60 49.84 -63.67
CA SER A 440 61.83 50.15 -62.46
C SER A 440 60.66 49.19 -62.31
N ILE A 441 59.88 49.03 -63.40
CA ILE A 441 58.73 48.13 -63.45
C ILE A 441 59.12 46.67 -63.15
N ASP A 442 60.26 46.19 -63.67
CA ASP A 442 60.77 44.84 -63.34
C ASP A 442 61.15 44.69 -61.86
N GLN A 443 61.64 45.74 -61.19
CA GLN A 443 61.90 45.71 -59.74
C GLN A 443 60.59 45.74 -58.93
N GLU A 444 59.62 46.55 -59.33
CA GLU A 444 58.29 46.62 -58.71
C GLU A 444 57.56 45.27 -58.80
N ILE A 445 57.51 44.67 -60.00
CA ILE A 445 56.96 43.32 -60.23
C ILE A 445 57.68 42.27 -59.37
N LYS A 446 59.01 42.36 -59.24
CA LYS A 446 59.79 41.44 -58.40
C LYS A 446 59.43 41.57 -56.92
N VAL A 447 59.29 42.79 -56.41
CA VAL A 447 58.91 43.06 -55.01
C VAL A 447 57.46 42.59 -54.75
N ASP A 448 56.50 42.91 -55.61
CA ASP A 448 55.11 42.46 -55.45
C ASP A 448 55.00 40.92 -55.51
N ARG A 449 55.78 40.25 -56.39
CA ARG A 449 55.85 38.77 -56.44
C ARG A 449 56.47 38.19 -55.15
N GLN A 450 57.48 38.82 -54.57
CA GLN A 450 58.06 38.41 -53.27
C GLN A 450 57.05 38.59 -52.12
N SER A 451 56.28 39.68 -52.14
CA SER A 451 55.18 39.93 -51.19
C SER A 451 54.05 38.90 -51.32
N ILE A 452 53.68 38.48 -52.54
CA ILE A 452 52.72 37.39 -52.73
C ILE A 452 53.25 36.07 -52.13
N ALA A 453 54.52 35.72 -52.35
CA ALA A 453 55.10 34.48 -51.82
C ALA A 453 55.14 34.46 -50.27
N SER A 454 55.43 35.59 -49.62
CA SER A 454 55.39 35.69 -48.15
C SER A 454 53.95 35.61 -47.61
N LEU A 455 52.99 36.28 -48.25
CA LEU A 455 51.57 36.21 -47.91
C LEU A 455 50.98 34.82 -48.13
N GLN A 456 51.35 34.11 -49.20
CA GLN A 456 50.95 32.71 -49.43
C GLN A 456 51.44 31.82 -48.28
N THR A 457 52.70 31.97 -47.88
CA THR A 457 53.32 31.26 -46.76
C THR A 457 52.59 31.55 -45.44
N GLN A 458 52.27 32.82 -45.15
CA GLN A 458 51.47 33.22 -43.99
C GLN A 458 50.05 32.62 -44.04
N SER A 459 49.40 32.60 -45.20
CA SER A 459 48.07 32.00 -45.37
C SER A 459 48.06 30.49 -45.08
N GLN A 460 49.15 29.78 -45.38
CA GLN A 460 49.28 28.36 -45.10
C GLN A 460 49.56 28.11 -43.61
N ALA A 461 50.44 28.91 -43.00
CA ALA A 461 50.68 28.85 -41.56
C ALA A 461 49.41 29.14 -40.75
N LEU A 462 48.60 30.11 -41.17
CA LEU A 462 47.32 30.44 -40.55
C LEU A 462 46.25 29.36 -40.78
N ARG A 463 46.16 28.77 -41.99
CA ARG A 463 45.28 27.59 -42.21
C ARG A 463 45.64 26.42 -41.29
N ASN A 464 46.93 26.12 -41.15
CA ASN A 464 47.39 25.09 -40.21
C ASN A 464 47.04 25.47 -38.76
N ARG A 465 47.19 26.75 -38.36
CA ARG A 465 46.81 27.23 -37.02
C ARG A 465 45.30 27.13 -36.76
N VAL A 466 44.45 27.49 -37.73
CA VAL A 466 42.99 27.34 -37.65
C VAL A 466 42.61 25.87 -37.45
N GLN A 467 43.21 24.95 -38.23
CA GLN A 467 42.96 23.51 -38.08
C GLN A 467 43.37 22.98 -36.70
N ILE A 468 44.55 23.36 -36.20
CA ILE A 468 45.05 22.96 -34.87
C ILE A 468 44.18 23.57 -33.75
N ALA A 469 43.77 24.83 -33.88
CA ALA A 469 42.90 25.49 -32.92
C ALA A 469 41.49 24.87 -32.89
N GLY A 470 40.93 24.50 -34.05
CA GLY A 470 39.66 23.77 -34.15
C GLY A 470 39.71 22.41 -33.43
N VAL A 471 40.79 21.64 -33.62
CA VAL A 471 41.00 20.37 -32.88
C VAL A 471 41.15 20.62 -31.37
N ARG A 472 41.86 21.67 -30.94
CA ARG A 472 41.94 22.05 -29.52
C ARG A 472 40.59 22.43 -28.93
N VAL A 473 39.77 23.20 -29.65
CA VAL A 473 38.39 23.53 -29.25
C VAL A 473 37.55 22.26 -29.10
N GLN A 474 37.61 21.34 -30.07
CA GLN A 474 36.86 20.09 -30.03
C GLN A 474 37.29 19.21 -28.84
N ASN A 475 38.60 19.07 -28.59
CA ASN A 475 39.13 18.29 -27.47
C ASN A 475 38.74 18.89 -26.11
N ALA A 476 38.93 20.20 -25.92
CA ALA A 476 38.54 20.87 -24.66
C ALA A 476 37.01 20.80 -24.42
N ASN A 477 36.20 20.88 -25.48
CA ASN A 477 34.74 20.73 -25.39
C ASN A 477 34.34 19.30 -25.00
N ASN A 478 35.04 18.28 -25.51
CA ASN A 478 34.87 16.89 -25.08
C ASN A 478 35.25 16.70 -23.61
N THR A 479 36.35 17.30 -23.14
CA THR A 479 36.78 17.27 -21.73
C THR A 479 35.72 17.88 -20.81
N VAL A 480 35.22 19.08 -21.13
CA VAL A 480 34.14 19.74 -20.38
C VAL A 480 32.87 18.88 -20.35
N SER A 481 32.49 18.27 -21.47
CA SER A 481 31.34 17.35 -21.55
C SER A 481 31.49 16.10 -20.67
N ALA A 482 32.68 15.48 -20.67
CA ALA A 482 32.98 14.32 -19.83
C ALA A 482 32.96 14.66 -18.33
N ILE A 483 33.48 15.84 -17.95
CA ILE A 483 33.45 16.32 -16.56
C ILE A 483 32.00 16.60 -16.12
N ASN A 484 31.19 17.28 -16.93
CA ASN A 484 29.77 17.52 -16.64
C ASN A 484 28.97 16.22 -16.53
N THR A 485 29.31 15.21 -17.32
CA THR A 485 28.72 13.86 -17.23
C THR A 485 29.07 13.18 -15.89
N ARG A 486 30.33 13.28 -15.44
CA ARG A 486 30.78 12.77 -14.12
C ARG A 486 30.13 13.51 -12.95
N ILE A 487 29.96 14.82 -13.04
CA ILE A 487 29.22 15.61 -12.05
C ILE A 487 27.78 15.08 -11.96
N THR A 488 27.10 14.98 -13.09
CA THR A 488 25.68 14.56 -13.17
C THR A 488 25.46 13.14 -12.63
N SER A 489 26.36 12.19 -12.90
CA SER A 489 26.23 10.81 -12.38
C SER A 489 26.52 10.71 -10.88
N ALA A 490 27.52 11.45 -10.39
CA ALA A 490 27.85 11.48 -8.96
C ALA A 490 26.81 12.25 -8.13
N GLU A 491 26.19 13.31 -8.66
CA GLU A 491 25.06 14.00 -8.00
C GLU A 491 23.85 13.07 -7.84
N ARG A 492 23.44 12.36 -8.90
CA ARG A 492 22.37 11.34 -8.82
C ARG A 492 22.68 10.22 -7.83
N SER A 493 23.95 9.77 -7.76
CA SER A 493 24.37 8.75 -6.79
C SER A 493 24.25 9.26 -5.36
N ALA A 494 24.62 10.52 -5.10
CA ALA A 494 24.44 11.16 -3.79
C ALA A 494 22.96 11.37 -3.42
N GLU A 495 22.08 11.64 -4.39
CA GLU A 495 20.63 11.72 -4.18
C GLU A 495 20.02 10.36 -3.82
N GLN A 496 20.36 9.31 -4.58
CA GLN A 496 19.90 7.93 -4.33
C GLN A 496 20.37 7.41 -2.95
N GLY A 497 21.64 7.62 -2.60
CA GLY A 497 22.17 7.27 -1.29
C GLY A 497 21.46 8.03 -0.16
N LEU A 498 21.17 9.32 -0.35
CA LEU A 498 20.46 10.15 0.64
C LEU A 498 19.02 9.68 0.83
N ALA A 499 18.32 9.31 -0.24
CA ALA A 499 16.99 8.72 -0.16
C ALA A 499 17.00 7.40 0.64
N ARG A 500 17.97 6.51 0.40
CA ARG A 500 18.11 5.25 1.15
C ARG A 500 18.46 5.47 2.62
N VAL A 501 19.28 6.49 2.95
CA VAL A 501 19.54 6.91 4.35
C VAL A 501 18.27 7.39 5.05
N GLN A 502 17.40 8.13 4.37
CA GLN A 502 16.11 8.57 4.92
C GLN A 502 15.14 7.40 5.12
N GLU A 503 15.05 6.50 4.14
CA GLU A 503 14.21 5.30 4.18
C GLU A 503 14.60 4.39 5.35
N LEU A 504 15.88 4.00 5.45
CA LEU A 504 16.40 3.20 6.56
C LEU A 504 16.20 3.87 7.93
N SER A 505 16.25 5.20 7.99
CA SER A 505 15.93 5.94 9.22
C SER A 505 14.46 5.83 9.63
N ARG A 506 13.53 5.71 8.67
CA ARG A 506 12.11 5.42 8.94
C ARG A 506 11.90 3.97 9.35
N GLU A 507 12.58 3.02 8.69
CA GLU A 507 12.56 1.59 9.07
C GLU A 507 13.01 1.40 10.54
N ILE A 508 14.14 2.00 10.93
CA ILE A 508 14.66 1.96 12.31
C ILE A 508 13.65 2.58 13.30
N ALA A 509 13.09 3.76 12.99
CA ALA A 509 12.13 4.41 13.87
C ALA A 509 10.84 3.59 14.06
N ALA A 510 10.35 2.92 13.00
CA ALA A 510 9.20 2.03 13.07
C ALA A 510 9.50 0.78 13.92
N ALA A 511 10.66 0.16 13.74
CA ALA A 511 11.09 -0.99 14.53
C ALA A 511 11.23 -0.64 16.02
N ASN A 512 11.90 0.47 16.36
CA ASN A 512 12.00 0.98 17.74
C ASN A 512 10.62 1.26 18.36
N THR A 513 9.71 1.88 17.61
CA THR A 513 8.32 2.11 18.05
C THR A 513 7.60 0.80 18.35
N GLN A 514 7.87 -0.27 17.58
CA GLN A 514 7.28 -1.59 17.83
C GLN A 514 7.93 -2.35 18.99
N ILE A 515 9.25 -2.18 19.22
CA ILE A 515 9.94 -2.66 20.42
C ILE A 515 9.30 -2.03 21.67
N GLU A 516 9.13 -0.71 21.71
CA GLU A 516 8.47 -0.02 22.82
C GLU A 516 7.05 -0.53 23.07
N ARG A 517 6.25 -0.74 22.01
CA ARG A 517 4.90 -1.31 22.15
C ARG A 517 4.93 -2.71 22.75
N ASN A 518 5.81 -3.58 22.25
CA ASN A 518 5.96 -4.94 22.75
C ASN A 518 6.38 -4.96 24.23
N GLN A 519 7.31 -4.08 24.63
CA GLN A 519 7.71 -3.91 26.03
C GLN A 519 6.54 -3.45 26.92
N ARG A 520 5.76 -2.45 26.47
CA ARG A 520 4.56 -1.99 27.19
C ARG A 520 3.53 -3.11 27.35
N THR A 521 3.24 -3.87 26.29
CA THR A 521 2.35 -5.05 26.34
C THR A 521 2.86 -6.10 27.31
N MET A 522 4.16 -6.38 27.34
CA MET A 522 4.75 -7.31 28.32
C MET A 522 4.54 -6.83 29.76
N ASP A 523 4.77 -5.56 30.06
CA ASP A 523 4.64 -5.03 31.41
C ASP A 523 3.19 -4.83 31.85
N GLU A 524 2.28 -4.49 30.94
CA GLU A 524 0.83 -4.54 31.21
C GLU A 524 0.37 -5.97 31.47
N ASN A 525 0.74 -6.94 30.65
CA ASN A 525 0.35 -8.33 30.84
C ASN A 525 0.95 -8.90 32.14
N ARG A 526 2.20 -8.57 32.48
CA ARG A 526 2.81 -8.90 33.79
C ARG A 526 1.98 -8.32 34.94
N ARG A 527 1.58 -7.05 34.90
CA ARG A 527 0.74 -6.42 35.93
C ARG A 527 -0.62 -7.11 36.07
N ARG A 528 -1.30 -7.39 34.95
CA ARG A 528 -2.59 -8.10 34.92
C ARG A 528 -2.45 -9.52 35.47
N ILE A 529 -1.41 -10.27 35.09
CA ILE A 529 -1.11 -11.61 35.61
C ILE A 529 -0.88 -11.57 37.13
N VAL A 530 -0.15 -10.59 37.65
CA VAL A 530 0.08 -10.40 39.09
C VAL A 530 -1.22 -10.05 39.84
N GLN A 531 -2.16 -9.33 39.22
CA GLN A 531 -3.48 -9.03 39.79
C GLN A 531 -4.45 -10.21 39.73
N LEU A 532 -4.44 -10.97 38.63
CA LEU A 532 -5.35 -12.10 38.39
C LEU A 532 -4.98 -13.35 39.19
N ARG A 533 -3.68 -13.63 39.41
CA ARG A 533 -3.24 -14.84 40.13
C ARG A 533 -3.86 -14.96 41.54
N PRO A 534 -3.82 -13.94 42.43
CA PRO A 534 -4.49 -14.00 43.73
C PRO A 534 -6.01 -14.23 43.65
N ALA A 535 -6.69 -13.62 42.68
CA ALA A 535 -8.13 -13.83 42.48
C ALA A 535 -8.44 -15.26 42.02
N ARG A 536 -7.64 -15.81 41.09
CA ARG A 536 -7.66 -17.21 40.65
C ARG A 536 -7.41 -18.16 41.83
N ASP A 537 -6.45 -17.86 42.71
CA ASP A 537 -6.15 -18.66 43.90
C ASP A 537 -7.28 -18.61 44.95
N GLN A 538 -7.93 -17.45 45.12
CA GLN A 538 -9.13 -17.30 45.94
C GLN A 538 -10.33 -18.08 45.36
N LEU A 539 -10.55 -18.03 44.04
CA LEU A 539 -11.60 -18.81 43.38
C LEU A 539 -11.34 -20.31 43.50
N ALA A 540 -10.11 -20.78 43.30
CA ALA A 540 -9.74 -22.19 43.45
C ALA A 540 -9.91 -22.68 44.90
N SER A 541 -9.51 -21.89 45.90
CA SER A 541 -9.72 -22.24 47.31
C SER A 541 -11.19 -22.18 47.73
N ARG A 542 -11.99 -21.24 47.18
CA ARG A 542 -13.45 -21.21 47.36
C ARG A 542 -14.12 -22.44 46.73
N ALA A 543 -13.77 -22.80 45.49
CA ALA A 543 -14.28 -24.00 44.82
C ALA A 543 -13.93 -25.28 45.61
N SER A 544 -12.68 -25.42 46.07
CA SER A 544 -12.26 -26.52 46.95
C SER A 544 -13.06 -26.59 48.26
N THR A 545 -13.47 -25.44 48.81
CA THR A 545 -14.23 -25.36 50.06
C THR A 545 -15.72 -25.64 49.85
N LEU A 546 -16.30 -25.13 48.76
CA LEU A 546 -17.67 -25.43 48.34
C LEU A 546 -17.84 -26.90 47.97
N ALA A 547 -16.87 -27.50 47.26
CA ALA A 547 -16.85 -28.93 46.95
C ALA A 547 -16.83 -29.78 48.22
N ARG A 548 -15.90 -29.52 49.16
CA ARG A 548 -15.86 -30.22 50.46
C ARG A 548 -17.12 -30.01 51.31
N GLY A 549 -17.76 -28.84 51.19
CA GLY A 549 -19.06 -28.56 51.79
C GLY A 549 -20.17 -29.41 51.19
N LEU A 550 -20.22 -29.49 49.86
CA LEU A 550 -21.15 -30.34 49.11
C LEU A 550 -20.93 -31.82 49.43
N ASP A 551 -19.68 -32.30 49.45
CA ASP A 551 -19.30 -33.67 49.87
C ASP A 551 -19.76 -34.00 51.30
N SER A 552 -19.83 -33.00 52.19
CA SER A 552 -20.36 -33.18 53.55
C SER A 552 -21.89 -33.29 53.51
N VAL A 553 -22.56 -32.32 52.89
CA VAL A 553 -24.03 -32.30 52.82
C VAL A 553 -24.57 -33.51 52.04
N GLU A 554 -23.87 -34.01 51.01
CA GLU A 554 -24.22 -35.28 50.35
C GLU A 554 -24.09 -36.50 51.26
N ARG A 555 -23.09 -36.54 52.16
CA ARG A 555 -22.99 -37.61 53.16
C ARG A 555 -24.09 -37.49 54.21
N ASP A 556 -24.40 -36.27 54.65
CA ASP A 556 -25.49 -36.00 55.59
C ASP A 556 -26.86 -36.36 54.98
N ILE A 557 -27.08 -36.04 53.69
CA ILE A 557 -28.23 -36.50 52.89
C ILE A 557 -28.28 -38.02 52.87
N ARG A 558 -27.21 -38.73 52.50
CA ARG A 558 -27.21 -40.20 52.46
C ARG A 558 -27.46 -40.83 53.83
N VAL A 559 -26.99 -40.22 54.92
CA VAL A 559 -27.32 -40.67 56.29
C VAL A 559 -28.81 -40.46 56.57
N GLN A 560 -29.36 -39.28 56.28
CA GLN A 560 -30.78 -38.96 56.51
C GLN A 560 -31.72 -39.77 55.60
N GLU A 561 -31.35 -40.07 54.36
CA GLU A 561 -32.07 -40.99 53.47
C GLU A 561 -32.12 -42.40 54.04
N ASN A 562 -31.01 -42.89 54.62
CA ASN A 562 -30.97 -44.18 55.31
C ASN A 562 -31.80 -44.17 56.61
N GLU A 563 -31.79 -43.07 57.37
CA GLU A 563 -32.63 -42.91 58.57
C GLU A 563 -34.12 -42.86 58.23
N VAL A 564 -34.52 -42.05 57.24
CA VAL A 564 -35.91 -41.96 56.75
C VAL A 564 -36.36 -43.31 56.18
N SER A 565 -35.52 -44.01 55.41
CA SER A 565 -35.84 -45.34 54.87
C SER A 565 -36.03 -46.38 55.99
N ARG A 566 -35.18 -46.35 57.02
CA ARG A 566 -35.32 -47.21 58.22
C ARG A 566 -36.59 -46.87 58.99
N MET A 567 -36.89 -45.59 59.21
CA MET A 567 -38.12 -45.17 59.89
C MET A 567 -39.37 -45.54 59.09
N GLN A 568 -39.37 -45.41 57.76
CA GLN A 568 -40.45 -45.90 56.90
C GLN A 568 -40.65 -47.41 57.03
N ALA A 569 -39.58 -48.21 57.02
CA ALA A 569 -39.66 -49.66 57.24
C ALA A 569 -40.22 -50.00 58.63
N THR A 570 -39.83 -49.25 59.67
CA THR A 570 -40.24 -49.49 61.08
C THR A 570 -41.54 -48.76 61.48
N VAL A 571 -42.21 -48.11 60.51
CA VAL A 571 -43.60 -47.60 60.57
C VAL A 571 -44.53 -48.46 59.68
N SER A 572 -43.96 -49.35 58.87
CA SER A 572 -44.69 -50.30 58.01
C SER A 572 -44.74 -51.73 58.59
N GLN A 573 -44.25 -51.91 59.81
CA GLN A 573 -44.25 -53.13 60.63
C GLN A 573 -45.04 -52.89 61.91
#